data_AF-A0A1F9J7F2-F1
#
_entry.id   AF-A0A1F9J7F2-F1
#
_cell.length_a   1.000
_cell.length_b   1.000
_cell.length_c   1.000
_cell.angle_alpha   90.00
_cell.angle_beta   90.00
_cell.angle_gamma   90.00
#
_symmetry.space_group_name_H-M   'P 1'
#
loop_
_entity.id
_entity.type
_entity.pdbx_description
1 polymer ?
#
loop_
_entity_poly.entity_id
_entity_poly.type
_entity_poly.pdbx_seq_one_letter_code
_entity_poly.pdbx_strand_id
1 'polypeptide(L)' 'MTTPLDFVRYQFFTEDGSHLVCLTHGALYEPASGLCLEGPCKGLSLYPLPVKVDQGEVLVGCPSGDISFLAD' A
#
# COMPACT_ATOMS: atom_id res chain seq x y z
N MET A 1 -15.19 -4.59 -2.52
CA MET A 1 -15.09 -3.39 -1.66
C MET A 1 -13.61 -3.08 -1.52
N THR A 2 -13.19 -1.94 -2.03
CA THR A 2 -11.84 -1.40 -1.95
C THR A 2 -11.82 -0.45 -0.74
N THR A 3 -11.12 -0.84 0.33
CA THR A 3 -10.94 0.01 1.52
C THR A 3 -9.49 0.49 1.53
N PRO A 4 -9.23 1.80 1.68
CA PRO A 4 -7.87 2.28 1.84
C PRO A 4 -7.25 1.70 3.11
N LEU A 5 -5.98 1.30 3.06
CA LEU A 5 -5.27 0.75 4.22
C LEU A 5 -5.26 1.76 5.40
N ASP A 6 -5.11 3.05 5.10
CA ASP A 6 -5.10 4.15 6.06
C ASP A 6 -6.51 4.66 6.45
N PHE A 7 -7.56 3.81 6.40
CA PHE A 7 -8.89 4.25 6.84
C PHE A 7 -8.94 4.56 8.34
N VAL A 8 -8.08 3.89 9.13
CA VAL A 8 -7.72 4.35 10.47
C VAL A 8 -6.36 5.01 10.37
N ARG A 9 -6.36 6.33 10.56
CA ARG A 9 -5.19 7.18 10.35
C ARG A 9 -3.95 6.65 11.09
N TYR A 10 -2.87 6.46 10.35
CA TYR A 10 -1.56 6.00 10.81
C TYR A 10 -1.53 4.59 11.41
N GLN A 11 -2.58 3.77 11.21
CA GLN A 11 -2.70 2.43 11.78
C GLN A 11 -2.76 1.35 10.69
N PHE A 12 -1.85 1.43 9.74
CA PHE A 12 -1.79 0.51 8.60
C PHE A 12 -0.49 -0.29 8.55
N PHE A 13 0.30 -0.28 9.62
CA PHE A 13 1.43 -1.19 9.83
C PHE A 13 1.12 -2.17 10.96
N THR A 14 1.74 -3.34 10.91
CA THR A 14 1.85 -4.22 12.08
C THR A 14 2.58 -3.53 13.23
N GLU A 15 2.39 -4.00 14.46
CA GLU A 15 2.96 -3.36 15.66
C GLU A 15 4.50 -3.27 15.63
N ASP A 16 5.14 -4.26 15.00
CA ASP A 16 6.59 -4.30 14.79
C ASP A 16 7.06 -3.49 13.56
N GLY A 17 6.14 -2.90 12.80
CA GLY A 17 6.42 -2.12 11.60
C GLY A 17 6.89 -2.94 10.40
N SER A 18 6.80 -4.27 10.44
CA SER A 18 7.36 -5.13 9.39
C SER A 18 6.48 -5.24 8.14
N HIS A 19 5.15 -5.12 8.27
CA HIS A 19 4.20 -5.29 7.17
C HIS A 19 3.12 -4.22 7.17
N LEU A 20 2.56 -3.95 6.00
CA LEU A 20 1.31 -3.19 5.90
C LEU A 20 0.13 -4.12 6.21
N VAL A 21 -0.85 -3.65 6.97
CA VAL A 21 -2.03 -4.43 7.38
C VAL A 21 -3.33 -3.85 6.85
N CYS A 22 -4.17 -4.69 6.25
CA CYS A 22 -5.56 -4.32 5.94
C CYS A 22 -6.46 -4.64 7.14
N LEU A 23 -6.92 -3.62 7.88
CA LEU A 23 -7.77 -3.83 9.05
C LEU A 23 -9.20 -4.33 8.70
N THR A 24 -9.58 -4.37 7.42
CA THR A 24 -10.88 -4.93 7.00
C THR A 24 -10.89 -6.47 7.00
N HIS A 25 -9.79 -7.11 6.59
CA HIS A 25 -9.77 -8.56 6.38
C HIS A 25 -8.41 -9.21 6.70
N GLY A 26 -7.54 -8.51 7.41
CA GLY A 26 -6.31 -9.04 8.01
C GLY A 26 -5.20 -9.41 7.03
N ALA A 27 -5.23 -8.89 5.79
CA ALA A 27 -4.16 -9.15 4.83
C ALA A 27 -2.87 -8.43 5.22
N LEU A 28 -1.73 -9.09 5.02
CA LEU A 28 -0.39 -8.54 5.27
C LEU A 28 0.37 -8.36 3.96
N TYR A 29 0.86 -7.15 3.72
CA TYR A 29 1.60 -6.80 2.52
C TYR A 29 3.05 -6.44 2.84
N GLU A 30 3.97 -6.90 2.00
CA GLU A 30 5.37 -6.45 2.03
C GLU A 30 5.45 -4.97 1.65
N PRO A 31 6.04 -4.08 2.48
CA PRO A 31 6.04 -2.64 2.20
C PRO A 31 6.78 -2.25 0.92
N ALA A 32 7.83 -2.99 0.55
CA ALA A 32 8.69 -2.65 -0.59
C ALA A 32 8.03 -2.93 -1.95
N SER A 33 7.30 -4.05 -2.07
CA SER A 33 6.68 -4.49 -3.33
C SER A 33 5.17 -4.31 -3.38
N GLY A 34 4.53 -4.16 -2.20
CA GLY A 34 3.08 -4.23 -2.07
C GLY A 34 2.51 -5.64 -2.22
N LEU A 35 3.32 -6.70 -2.27
CA LEU A 35 2.85 -8.08 -2.39
C LEU A 35 2.14 -8.55 -1.12
N CYS A 36 0.93 -9.09 -1.27
CA CYS A 36 0.19 -9.74 -0.20
C CYS A 36 0.78 -11.11 0.13
N LEU A 37 1.41 -11.23 1.29
CA LEU A 37 2.06 -12.46 1.77
C LEU A 37 1.09 -13.37 2.54
N GLU A 38 0.05 -12.78 3.14
CA GLU A 38 -0.92 -13.47 3.98
C GLU A 38 -2.33 -12.86 3.88
N GLY A 39 -3.36 -13.69 4.04
CA GLY A 39 -4.76 -13.29 4.06
C GLY A 39 -5.53 -13.61 2.78
N PRO A 40 -6.79 -13.15 2.67
CA PRO A 40 -7.71 -13.54 1.60
C PRO A 40 -7.27 -13.18 0.17
N CYS A 41 -6.37 -12.20 0.02
CA CYS A 41 -5.83 -11.73 -1.26
C CYS A 41 -4.37 -12.15 -1.50
N LYS A 42 -3.88 -13.19 -0.81
CA LYS A 42 -2.50 -13.67 -0.94
C LYS A 42 -2.09 -13.89 -2.40
N GLY A 43 -0.93 -13.35 -2.78
CA GLY A 43 -0.39 -13.42 -4.14
C GLY A 43 -0.79 -12.26 -5.06
N LEU A 44 -1.74 -11.41 -4.65
CA LEU A 44 -2.01 -10.13 -5.31
C LEU A 44 -1.12 -9.02 -4.73
N SER A 45 -1.00 -7.90 -5.44
CA SER A 45 -0.17 -6.77 -5.01
C SER A 45 -0.94 -5.44 -5.03
N LEU A 46 -0.55 -4.54 -4.11
CA LEU A 46 -0.89 -3.12 -4.20
C LEU A 46 -0.23 -2.49 -5.42
N TYR A 47 -0.77 -1.36 -5.90
CA TYR A 47 -0.13 -0.59 -6.96
C TYR A 47 1.05 0.20 -6.40
N PRO A 48 2.31 -0.06 -6.83
CA PRO A 48 3.47 0.66 -6.33
C PRO A 48 3.55 2.06 -6.96
N LEU A 49 3.71 3.08 -6.12
CA LEU A 49 4.02 4.43 -6.58
C LEU A 49 5.54 4.64 -6.62
N PRO A 50 6.09 5.27 -7.67
CA PRO A 50 7.50 5.62 -7.70
C PRO A 50 7.78 6.71 -6.65
N VAL A 51 8.64 6.41 -5.69
CA VAL A 51 9.01 7.34 -4.61
C VAL A 51 10.52 7.51 -4.58
N LYS A 52 10.98 8.76 -4.40
CA LYS A 52 12.38 9.07 -4.08
C LYS A 52 12.47 10.12 -2.97
N VAL A 53 13.58 10.09 -2.24
CA VAL A 53 13.96 11.18 -1.34
C VAL A 53 14.95 12.07 -2.06
N ASP A 54 14.66 13.36 -2.14
CA ASP A 54 15.50 14.35 -2.81
C ASP A 54 15.50 15.63 -1.98
N GLN A 55 16.67 16.13 -1.62
CA GLN A 55 16.83 17.35 -0.82
C GLN A 55 16.00 17.41 0.49
N GLY A 56 15.74 16.25 1.12
CA GLY A 56 14.95 16.16 2.35
C GLY A 56 13.43 16.09 2.14
N GLU A 57 12.97 16.10 0.89
CA GLU A 57 11.57 15.92 0.53
C GLU A 57 11.30 14.50 0.01
N VAL A 58 10.10 14.00 0.27
CA VAL A 58 9.60 12.75 -0.32
C VAL A 58 8.84 13.11 -1.59
N LEU A 59 9.41 12.75 -2.74
CA LEU A 59 8.82 12.98 -4.05
C LEU A 59 8.11 11.71 -4.52
N VAL A 60 6.80 11.83 -4.75
CA VAL A 60 5.96 10.76 -5.31
C VAL A 60 5.70 11.08 -6.78
N GLY A 61 6.13 10.20 -7.67
CA GLY A 61 5.87 10.34 -9.09
C GLY A 61 4.41 10.03 -9.40
N CYS A 62 3.78 10.92 -10.17
CA CYS A 62 2.48 10.62 -10.76
C CYS A 62 2.67 9.52 -11.82
N PRO A 63 1.97 8.38 -11.73
CA PRO A 63 2.08 7.35 -12.75
C PRO A 63 1.66 7.90 -14.13
N SER A 64 2.36 7.48 -15.18
CA SER A 64 1.97 7.83 -16.55
C SER A 64 0.84 6.92 -17.05
N GLY A 65 -0.08 7.48 -17.84
CA GLY A 65 -1.20 6.74 -18.42
C GLY A 65 -2.52 6.95 -17.69
N ASP A 66 -3.53 6.16 -18.06
CA ASP A 66 -4.85 6.18 -17.44
C ASP A 66 -4.81 5.44 -16.10
N ILE A 67 -4.94 6.17 -15.00
CA ILE A 67 -4.97 5.65 -13.63
C ILE A 67 -6.41 5.57 -13.07
N SER A 68 -7.43 5.72 -13.92
CA SER A 68 -8.84 5.66 -13.50
C SER A 68 -9.19 4.38 -12.75
N PHE A 69 -8.53 3.26 -13.07
CA PHE A 69 -8.69 1.98 -12.37
C PHE A 69 -8.24 1.97 -10.90
N LEU A 70 -7.50 2.99 -10.43
CA LEU A 70 -7.15 3.18 -9.02
C LEU A 70 -8.21 3.97 -8.24
N ALA A 71 -9.18 4.59 -8.92
CA ALA A 71 -10.24 5.38 -8.31
C ALA A 71 -11.47 4.54 -7.90
N ASP A 72 -11.54 3.29 -8.36
CA ASP A 72 -12.59 2.30 -8.05
C ASP A 72 -12.19 1.35 -6.91
#